data_AF-A0A2V9QN66-F1
#
_entry.id   AF-A0A2V9QN66-F1
#
_cell.length_a   1.000
_cell.length_b   1.000
_cell.length_c   1.000
_cell.angle_alpha   90.00
_cell.angle_beta   90.00
_cell.angle_gamma   90.00
#
_symmetry.space_group_name_H-M   'P 1'
#
loop_
_entity.id
_entity.type
_entity.pdbx_description
1 polymer ?
#
loop_
_entity_poly.entity_id
_entity_poly.type
_entity_poly.pdbx_seq_one_letter_code
_entity_poly.pdbx_strand_id
1 'polypeptide(L)' 'MVAHVTPQFLNVFRVQPMIGRDLAAADNNKGAAPVALVSYGYWKQYLGSSIDLSQLHLKIDDAIFSVVGVLPEGFHFPT' A
#
# COMPACT_ATOMS: atom_id res chain seq x y z
N MET A 1 0.48 -8.75 8.86
CA MET A 1 1.94 -8.53 8.81
C MET A 1 2.21 -7.26 8.00
N VAL A 2 3.30 -6.55 8.29
CA VAL A 2 3.74 -5.39 7.52
C VAL A 2 5.16 -5.67 7.02
N ALA A 3 5.49 -5.24 5.80
CA ALA A 3 6.83 -5.29 5.25
C ALA A 3 7.19 -3.93 4.66
N HIS A 4 8.44 -3.52 4.85
CA HIS A 4 9.00 -2.34 4.20
C HIS A 4 9.65 -2.74 2.89
N VAL A 5 9.31 -2.03 1.82
CA VAL A 5 9.81 -2.30 0.46
C VAL A 5 10.22 -1.00 -0.23
N THR A 6 11.08 -1.12 -1.24
CA THR A 6 11.49 0.02 -2.08
C THR A 6 10.50 0.28 -3.22
N PRO A 7 10.44 1.49 -3.80
CA PRO A 7 9.51 1.84 -4.88
C PRO A 7 9.55 0.95 -6.14
N GLN A 8 10.63 0.20 -6.37
CA GLN A 8 10.76 -0.75 -7.49
C GLN A 8 10.22 -2.15 -7.19
N PHE A 9 9.73 -2.40 -5.98
CA PHE A 9 9.35 -3.73 -5.54
C PHE A 9 8.28 -4.37 -6.43
N LEU A 10 7.16 -3.69 -6.69
CA LEU A 10 6.10 -4.24 -7.53
C LEU A 10 6.53 -4.43 -8.98
N ASN A 11 7.42 -3.58 -9.50
CA ASN A 11 7.97 -3.71 -10.85
C ASN A 11 8.72 -5.04 -11.03
N VAL A 12 9.53 -5.43 -10.04
CA VAL A 12 10.25 -6.73 -10.06
C VAL A 12 9.28 -7.90 -10.18
N PHE A 13 8.14 -7.84 -9.47
CA PHE A 13 7.10 -8.86 -9.53
C PHE A 13 6.10 -8.66 -10.69
N ARG A 14 6.26 -7.60 -11.49
CA ARG A 14 5.34 -7.19 -12.56
C ARG A 14 3.89 -7.07 -12.07
N VAL A 15 3.71 -6.55 -10.86
CA VAL A 15 2.42 -6.32 -10.24
C VAL A 15 2.06 -4.85 -10.38
N GLN A 16 0.78 -4.56 -10.61
CA GLN A 16 0.25 -3.21 -10.56
C GLN A 16 -0.91 -3.16 -9.58
N PRO A 17 -1.04 -2.10 -8.77
CA PRO A 17 -2.22 -1.91 -7.92
C PRO A 17 -3.49 -1.85 -8.78
N MET A 18 -4.55 -2.52 -8.33
CA MET A 18 -5.86 -2.49 -9.00
C MET A 18 -6.63 -1.20 -8.71
N ILE A 19 -6.31 -0.51 -7.61
CA ILE A 19 -6.85 0.80 -7.23
C ILE A 19 -5.67 1.67 -6.79
N GLY A 20 -5.70 2.96 -7.15
CA GLY A 20 -4.70 3.93 -6.74
C GLY A 20 -3.42 3.86 -7.57
N ARG A 21 -2.26 3.98 -6.91
CA ARG A 21 -0.95 4.04 -7.53
C ARG A 21 0.06 3.13 -6.83
N ASP A 22 1.14 2.82 -7.54
CA ASP A 22 2.34 2.19 -6.96
C ASP A 22 3.11 3.20 -6.08
N LEU A 23 4.08 2.70 -5.32
CA LEU A 23 5.08 3.49 -4.63
C LEU A 23 5.92 4.29 -5.63
N ALA A 24 6.07 5.59 -5.36
CA ALA A 24 6.89 6.49 -6.15
C ALA A 24 8.27 6.63 -5.52
N ALA A 25 9.29 6.96 -6.32
CA ALA A 25 10.64 7.25 -5.80
C ALA A 25 10.62 8.33 -4.70
N ALA A 26 9.74 9.32 -4.83
CA ALA A 26 9.58 10.40 -3.86
C ALA A 26 9.06 9.94 -2.49
N ASP A 27 8.33 8.82 -2.42
CA ASP A 27 7.81 8.28 -1.16
C ASP A 27 8.95 7.72 -0.27
N ASN A 28 10.13 7.46 -0.84
CA ASN A 28 11.31 6.99 -0.12
C ASN A 28 12.32 8.12 0.18
N ASN A 29 11.95 9.37 -0.08
CA ASN A 29 12.78 10.52 0.27
C ASN A 29 12.81 10.71 1.79
N LYS A 30 13.93 11.22 2.33
CA LYS A 30 14.03 11.58 3.74
C LYS A 30 12.97 12.63 4.09
N GLY A 31 12.13 12.32 5.08
CA GLY A 31 11.05 13.19 5.52
C GLY A 31 9.78 13.16 4.66
N ALA A 32 9.69 12.28 3.66
CA ALA A 32 8.45 12.04 2.95
C ALA A 32 7.37 11.52 3.90
N ALA A 33 6.11 11.89 3.62
CA ALA A 33 4.98 11.33 4.35
C ALA A 33 4.91 9.82 4.09
N PRO A 34 4.74 8.98 5.13
CA PRO A 34 4.72 7.54 4.96
C PRO A 34 3.44 7.08 4.24
N VAL A 35 3.60 6.14 3.30
CA VAL A 35 2.51 5.60 2.49
C VAL A 35 2.53 4.08 2.50
N ALA A 36 1.36 3.48 2.30
CA ALA A 36 1.20 2.03 2.29
C ALA A 36 0.40 1.54 1.08
N LEU A 37 0.78 0.36 0.61
CA LEU A 37 -0.03 -0.49 -0.25
C LEU A 37 -0.69 -1.56 0.60
N VAL A 38 -1.95 -1.89 0.32
CA VAL A 38 -2.69 -2.91 1.07
C VAL A 38 -3.07 -4.09 0.18
N SER A 39 -3.13 -5.28 0.77
CA SER A 39 -3.62 -6.46 0.05
C SER A 39 -5.12 -6.35 -0.24
N TYR A 40 -5.57 -6.99 -1.32
CA TYR A 40 -6.99 -7.07 -1.68
C TYR A 40 -7.85 -7.58 -0.50
N GLY A 41 -7.40 -8.66 0.16
CA GLY A 41 -8.12 -9.25 1.29
C GLY A 41 -8.28 -8.28 2.45
N TYR A 42 -7.22 -7.55 2.81
CA TYR A 42 -7.28 -6.57 3.90
C TYR A 42 -8.20 -5.39 3.56
N TRP A 43 -8.06 -4.84 2.35
CA TRP A 43 -8.93 -3.78 1.85
C TRP A 43 -10.41 -4.17 1.86
N LYS A 44 -10.73 -5.37 1.40
CA LYS A 44 -12.09 -5.89 1.32
C LYS A 44 -12.70 -6.15 2.70
N GLN A 45 -11.94 -6.74 3.62
CA GLN A 45 -12.42 -7.17 4.92
C GLN A 45 -12.45 -6.05 5.97
N TYR A 46 -11.48 -5.13 5.94
CA TYR A 46 -11.26 -4.16 7.03
C TYR A 46 -11.41 -2.71 6.60
N LEU A 47 -11.24 -2.39 5.31
CA LEU A 47 -11.31 -1.01 4.80
C LEU A 47 -12.60 -0.72 4.03
N GLY A 48 -13.62 -1.57 4.22
CA GLY A 48 -14.96 -1.38 3.66
C GLY A 48 -15.03 -1.43 2.15
N SER A 49 -14.01 -1.96 1.47
CA SER A 49 -13.91 -1.93 0.00
C SER A 49 -14.01 -0.52 -0.61
N SER A 50 -13.54 0.51 0.12
CA SER A 50 -13.59 1.89 -0.37
C SER A 50 -12.70 2.08 -1.62
N ILE A 51 -13.27 2.65 -2.67
CA ILE A 51 -12.51 3.10 -3.86
C ILE A 51 -11.83 4.45 -3.64
N ASP A 52 -12.32 5.25 -2.68
CA ASP A 52 -11.69 6.49 -2.28
C ASP A 52 -10.65 6.18 -1.19
N LEU A 53 -9.38 6.17 -1.59
CA LEU A 53 -8.25 5.92 -0.71
C LEU A 53 -7.84 7.16 0.10
N SER A 54 -8.33 8.37 -0.24
CA SER A 54 -7.87 9.62 0.39
C SER A 54 -8.18 9.70 1.88
N GLN A 55 -9.20 8.97 2.34
CA GLN A 55 -9.63 8.89 3.73
C GLN A 55 -9.03 7.67 4.47
N LEU A 56 -8.32 6.80 3.76
CA LEU A 56 -7.79 5.57 4.33
C LEU A 56 -6.41 5.81 4.92
N HIS A 57 -6.36 5.83 6.25
CA HIS A 57 -5.14 5.96 7.01
C HIS A 57 -4.96 4.75 7.92
N LEU A 58 -3.76 4.19 7.94
CA LEU A 58 -3.40 3.09 8.81
C LEU A 58 -2.43 3.58 9.88
N LYS A 59 -2.76 3.33 11.15
CA LYS A 59 -1.79 3.48 12.22
C LYS A 59 -0.98 2.20 12.32
N ILE A 60 0.31 2.29 12.05
CA ILE A 60 1.27 1.19 12.17
C ILE A 60 2.33 1.69 13.15
N ASP A 61 2.41 1.02 14.30
CA ASP A 61 3.18 1.47 15.46
C ASP A 61 2.81 2.94 15.83
N ASP A 62 3.78 3.84 15.79
CA ASP A 62 3.60 5.27 16.12
C ASP A 62 3.46 6.18 14.89
N ALA A 63 3.34 5.61 13.69
CA ALA A 63 3.22 6.37 12.44
C ALA A 63 1.86 6.15 11.75
N ILE A 64 1.37 7.20 11.09
CA ILE A 64 0.13 7.18 10.31
C ILE A 64 0.50 7.12 8.83
N PHE A 65 0.16 6.02 8.17
CA PHE A 65 0.40 5.77 6.76
C PHE A 65 -0.85 6.08 5.95
N SER A 66 -0.69 6.84 4.87
CA SER A 66 -1.77 7.00 3.88
C SER A 66 -1.79 5.80 2.94
N VAL A 67 -2.97 5.20 2.74
CA VAL A 67 -3.12 4.12 1.76
C VAL A 67 -3.12 4.74 0.36
N VAL A 68 -2.16 4.35 -0.48
CA VAL A 68 -2.02 4.91 -1.84
C VAL A 68 -2.41 3.93 -2.94
N GLY A 69 -2.57 2.65 -2.61
CA GLY A 69 -3.02 1.65 -3.56
C GLY A 69 -3.43 0.32 -2.94
N VAL A 70 -4.22 -0.43 -3.71
CA VAL A 70 -4.70 -1.78 -3.36
C VAL A 70 -4.09 -2.77 -4.34
N LEU A 71 -3.40 -3.79 -3.82
CA LEU A 71 -2.79 -4.85 -4.61
C LEU A 71 -3.87 -5.78 -5.18
N PRO A 72 -3.61 -6.41 -6.35
CA PRO A 72 -4.58 -7.27 -7.00
C PRO A 72 -4.89 -8.53 -6.16
N GLU A 73 -6.07 -9.10 -6.41
CA GLU A 73 -6.43 -10.40 -5.84
C GLU A 73 -5.41 -11.47 -6.22
N GLY A 74 -5.05 -12.33 -5.27
CA GLY A 74 -4.05 -13.39 -5.46
C GLY A 74 -2.60 -12.96 -5.27
N PHE A 75 -2.30 -11.66 -5.11
CA PHE A 75 -0.97 -11.24 -4.70
C PHE A 75 -0.83 -11.28 -3.17
N HIS A 76 -0.06 -12.25 -2.68
CA HIS A 76 0.16 -12.48 -1.25
C HIS A 76 1.62 -12.15 -0.89
N PHE A 77 1.80 -11.08 -0.13
CA PHE A 77 3.09 -10.65 0.40
C PHE A 77 2.87 -9.73 1.61
N PRO A 78 3.74 -9.77 2.63
CA PRO A 78 4.73 -10.82 2.93
C PRO A 78 4.05 -12.12 3.43
N THR A 79 4.68 -13.28 3.17
CA THR A 79 4.29 -14.58 3.76
C THR A 79 4.99 -14.83 5.09
#